data_AF-A0A7V9FRK1-F1
#
_entry.id   AF-A0A7V9FRK1-F1
#
_cell.length_a   1.000
_cell.length_b   1.000
_cell.length_c   1.000
_cell.angle_alpha   90.00
_cell.angle_beta   90.00
_cell.angle_gamma   90.00
#
_symmetry.space_group_name_H-M   'P 1'
#
loop_
_entity.id
_entity.type
_entity.pdbx_description
1 polymer ?
#
loop_
_entity_poly.entity_id
_entity_poly.type
_entity_poly.pdbx_seq_one_letter_code
_entity_poly.pdbx_strand_id
1 'polypeptide(L)'
;MSARRVVAALLAMMLGAAMISVLATSRPAAADAPTGSAVTKSGDPRGPFANLKVTVGQTTDLINQVVTVSWTGGAPTLPVGGFQLNYLQIMQCWGDDQNGPDRTQCQFGALDTGNGHVQSRQLTYGRALVDPKDTLKLPAGKSGTSFVPFWPVGKPAPPVGEAATDGTSDFFDSQVTNEDPLARTHSDGTGLEYFEVQTVRQAAGLGCGDPVATGAVVKGRSCWLVVVPRGNTEVDGSTRTANALNQLMSSPLSKTNWDNRIDFPLEFQPVGQACPIGAAERRILGNELVADAVSSWQPALCSSGATYSYSQQGDDVVRNLVLGGTSPGLALVTNPIPPDQAPEGNPLLYAPVGLSGLAIGFNIERQPPDPNDPSADPATLTPEQKLAGQRFTSLKLTPRLVAKLLTQSYTAAVLAPSDAMKNNHAGLLFDPEFLDLNPKYKGSVSNQKPLPDALVQLGGADLTSLLWSWIKADPDASTFIGGKPDPNGMVVNPANQNPALPTLAFPRNDQSCHDFNIGTGINGTLCTQDADPFTIDMHDAGRSASRGDTQGRTIGLGSDLKTPVSVKGPRQLAGQRAVLAVVDAATATRYGLPMATLRNAAGQFVAPTTASLLAGEAAMKPSAVPS
;
A
#
# COMPACT_ATOMS: atom_id res chain seq x y z
N MET A 1 34.09 27.76 70.79
CA MET A 1 33.62 27.76 69.39
C MET A 1 32.87 26.46 69.15
N SER A 2 31.59 26.56 68.81
CA SER A 2 30.56 25.51 68.94
C SER A 2 30.39 24.65 67.68
N ALA A 3 29.74 23.50 67.85
CA ALA A 3 29.60 22.36 66.96
C ALA A 3 28.38 22.38 66.02
N ARG A 4 28.51 21.62 64.91
CA ARG A 4 27.51 20.82 64.13
C ARG A 4 26.00 21.15 64.24
N ARG A 5 25.33 21.40 63.08
CA ARG A 5 24.24 20.58 62.44
C ARG A 5 23.30 21.43 61.54
N VAL A 6 23.10 20.95 60.31
CA VAL A 6 21.85 20.72 59.52
C VAL A 6 20.67 21.74 59.58
N VAL A 7 20.09 21.99 58.39
CA VAL A 7 18.65 22.23 58.06
C VAL A 7 18.24 23.68 57.68
N ALA A 8 17.79 23.76 56.41
CA ALA A 8 16.65 24.50 55.85
C ALA A 8 16.69 26.01 55.54
N ALA A 9 16.28 26.24 54.28
CA ALA A 9 15.26 27.19 53.84
C ALA A 9 15.62 28.68 53.82
N LEU A 10 15.91 29.16 52.62
CA LEU A 10 15.13 30.19 51.90
C LEU A 10 16.03 30.84 50.84
N LEU A 11 16.09 30.25 49.65
CA LEU A 11 16.40 30.97 48.41
C LEU A 11 15.90 30.13 47.23
N ALA A 12 14.59 29.95 47.22
CA ALA A 12 13.82 29.57 46.05
C ALA A 12 12.85 30.73 45.81
N MET A 13 13.11 31.55 44.79
CA MET A 13 12.09 32.13 43.91
C MET A 13 12.76 33.05 42.88
N MET A 14 12.37 32.85 41.62
CA MET A 14 12.62 33.71 40.45
C MET A 14 13.95 33.55 39.70
N LEU A 15 14.08 32.44 38.98
CA LEU A 15 14.47 32.48 37.56
C LEU A 15 13.55 31.50 36.83
N GLY A 16 12.47 32.07 36.29
CA GLY A 16 11.43 31.34 35.58
C GLY A 16 12.00 30.70 34.32
N ALA A 17 11.93 29.38 34.27
CA ALA A 17 11.97 28.62 33.05
C ALA A 17 10.82 29.11 32.15
N ALA A 18 11.17 29.71 31.01
CA ALA A 18 10.26 29.83 29.88
C ALA A 18 10.07 28.44 29.27
N MET A 19 9.30 27.59 29.96
CA MET A 19 8.64 26.45 29.33
C MET A 19 7.57 27.04 28.41
N ILE A 20 7.90 27.17 27.13
CA ILE A 20 6.89 27.28 26.09
C ILE A 20 6.22 25.91 26.02
N SER A 21 5.15 25.76 26.80
CA SER A 21 4.18 24.70 26.63
C SER A 21 3.55 24.87 25.25
N VAL A 22 4.17 24.28 24.23
CA VAL A 22 3.48 24.00 22.98
C VAL A 22 2.49 22.90 23.32
N LEU A 23 1.27 23.31 23.69
CA LEU A 23 0.09 22.48 23.57
C LEU A 23 0.06 22.02 22.11
N ALA A 24 0.54 20.81 21.86
CA ALA A 24 0.38 20.11 20.60
C ALA A 24 -1.12 19.84 20.44
N THR A 25 -1.85 20.84 19.95
CA THR A 25 -3.11 20.61 19.27
C THR A 25 -2.78 19.67 18.12
N SER A 26 -3.23 18.42 18.23
CA SER A 26 -3.17 17.45 17.15
C SER A 26 -3.96 18.02 15.99
N ARG A 27 -3.27 18.72 15.08
CA ARG A 27 -3.81 19.00 13.74
C ARG A 27 -4.09 17.63 13.10
N PRO A 28 -5.25 17.44 12.43
CA PRO A 28 -5.42 16.30 11.56
C PRO A 28 -4.24 16.28 10.58
N ALA A 29 -3.73 15.10 10.28
CA ALA A 29 -2.56 14.90 9.43
C ALA A 29 -2.69 15.80 8.20
N ALA A 30 -1.80 16.78 8.09
CA ALA A 30 -1.69 17.53 6.86
C ALA A 30 -1.30 16.51 5.80
N ALA A 31 -2.09 16.43 4.71
CA ALA A 31 -1.58 15.91 3.46
C ALA A 31 -0.21 16.54 3.22
N ASP A 32 0.76 15.77 2.72
CA ASP A 32 2.02 16.34 2.25
C ASP A 32 1.71 17.60 1.44
N ALA A 33 2.52 18.65 1.65
CA ALA A 33 2.30 19.93 1.00
C ALA A 33 2.02 19.67 -0.49
N PRO A 34 0.90 20.19 -1.03
CA PRO A 34 0.52 19.89 -2.41
C PRO A 34 1.72 20.15 -3.31
N THR A 35 2.03 19.16 -4.16
CA THR A 35 3.00 19.40 -5.23
C THR A 35 2.51 20.61 -6.03
N GLY A 36 3.40 21.28 -6.77
CA GLY A 36 2.99 22.40 -7.62
C GLY A 36 1.87 22.08 -8.64
N SER A 37 1.49 20.81 -8.77
CA SER A 37 0.46 20.28 -9.67
C SER A 37 -0.85 19.85 -8.98
N ALA A 38 -1.06 20.16 -7.70
CA ALA A 38 -2.31 19.78 -7.04
C ALA A 38 -3.52 20.49 -7.66
N VAL A 39 -4.62 19.77 -7.84
CA VAL A 39 -5.85 20.29 -8.46
C VAL A 39 -7.04 20.05 -7.53
N THR A 40 -7.82 21.11 -7.27
CA THR A 40 -9.09 21.03 -6.54
C THR A 40 -10.26 21.31 -7.49
N LYS A 41 -11.28 20.44 -7.48
CA LYS A 41 -12.54 20.63 -8.20
C LYS A 41 -13.74 20.42 -7.27
N SER A 42 -14.84 21.09 -7.58
CA SER A 42 -16.12 20.94 -6.84
C SER A 42 -17.11 20.09 -7.64
N GLY A 43 -18.11 19.52 -6.97
CA GLY A 43 -19.29 18.96 -7.65
C GLY A 43 -20.10 20.02 -8.41
N ASP A 44 -21.02 19.59 -9.29
CA ASP A 44 -21.89 20.54 -10.04
C ASP A 44 -22.61 21.46 -9.05
N PRO A 45 -22.48 22.79 -9.17
CA PRO A 45 -23.13 23.75 -8.27
C PRO A 45 -24.66 23.67 -8.28
N ARG A 46 -25.25 23.03 -9.28
CA ARG A 46 -26.71 22.78 -9.41
C ARG A 46 -27.11 21.37 -8.95
N GLY A 47 -26.13 20.52 -8.65
CA GLY A 47 -26.33 19.13 -8.27
C GLY A 47 -26.35 18.91 -6.75
N PRO A 48 -26.66 17.67 -6.31
CA PRO A 48 -26.74 17.33 -4.88
C PRO A 48 -25.38 17.37 -4.17
N PHE A 49 -24.27 17.44 -4.91
CA PHE A 49 -22.90 17.45 -4.37
C PHE A 49 -22.20 18.80 -4.53
N ALA A 50 -22.95 19.91 -4.66
CA ALA A 50 -22.39 21.26 -4.85
C ALA A 50 -21.39 21.69 -3.75
N ASN A 51 -21.52 21.14 -2.53
CA ASN A 51 -20.62 21.44 -1.41
C ASN A 51 -19.36 20.58 -1.39
N LEU A 52 -19.32 19.48 -2.14
CA LEU A 52 -18.17 18.58 -2.17
C LEU A 52 -17.03 19.24 -2.94
N LYS A 53 -15.86 19.33 -2.30
CA LYS A 53 -14.61 19.78 -2.92
C LYS A 53 -13.57 18.67 -2.80
N VAL A 54 -13.08 18.19 -3.93
CA VAL A 54 -12.08 17.12 -4.02
C VAL A 54 -10.77 17.69 -4.52
N THR A 55 -9.66 17.29 -3.90
CA THR A 55 -8.30 17.69 -4.24
C THR A 55 -7.45 16.46 -4.53
N VAL A 56 -6.82 16.44 -5.70
CA VAL A 56 -5.77 15.47 -6.06
C VAL A 56 -4.42 16.14 -5.82
N GLY A 57 -3.58 15.57 -4.95
CA GLY A 57 -2.34 16.21 -4.47
C GLY A 57 -1.21 16.31 -5.50
N GLN A 58 -1.30 15.55 -6.59
CA GLN A 58 -0.39 15.62 -7.73
C GLN A 58 -1.12 15.16 -9.00
N THR A 59 -1.03 15.94 -10.07
CA THR A 59 -1.64 15.60 -11.37
C THR A 59 -0.66 15.59 -12.53
N THR A 60 0.59 16.05 -12.35
CA THR A 60 1.63 16.01 -13.38
C THR A 60 2.85 15.21 -12.93
N ASP A 61 3.72 14.91 -13.89
CA ASP A 61 4.96 14.15 -13.68
C ASP A 61 4.72 12.80 -13.00
N LEU A 62 3.57 12.18 -13.31
CA LEU A 62 3.14 10.95 -12.67
C LEU A 62 3.90 9.75 -13.25
N ILE A 63 4.33 8.88 -12.35
CA ILE A 63 4.72 7.51 -12.66
C ILE A 63 3.70 6.56 -12.01
N ASN A 64 4.00 5.27 -11.92
CA ASN A 64 3.20 4.39 -11.08
C ASN A 64 3.52 4.67 -9.60
N GLN A 65 2.60 5.33 -8.90
CA GLN A 65 2.81 5.81 -7.53
C GLN A 65 1.46 6.06 -6.85
N VAL A 66 1.49 6.35 -5.56
CA VAL A 66 0.31 6.81 -4.82
C VAL A 66 0.19 8.33 -4.89
N VAL A 67 -1.01 8.83 -5.15
CA VAL A 67 -1.40 10.23 -4.99
C VAL A 67 -2.44 10.36 -3.89
N THR A 68 -2.41 11.48 -3.17
CA THR A 68 -3.44 11.77 -2.17
C THR A 68 -4.69 12.32 -2.86
N VAL A 69 -5.85 11.76 -2.53
CA VAL A 69 -7.16 12.27 -2.91
C VAL A 69 -7.87 12.68 -1.62
N SER A 70 -7.99 13.97 -1.37
CA SER A 70 -8.65 14.49 -0.18
C SER A 70 -9.91 15.26 -0.53
N TRP A 71 -10.88 15.32 0.38
CA TRP A 71 -12.09 16.09 0.16
C TRP A 71 -12.66 16.70 1.43
N THR A 72 -13.53 17.70 1.22
CA THR A 72 -14.32 18.38 2.25
C THR A 72 -15.74 18.60 1.75
N GLY A 73 -16.69 18.80 2.68
CA GLY A 73 -18.10 19.08 2.35
C GLY A 73 -18.90 17.86 1.91
N GLY A 74 -18.38 16.64 2.13
CA GLY A 74 -19.12 15.40 1.93
C GLY A 74 -20.07 15.11 3.08
N ALA A 75 -21.14 14.36 2.81
CA ALA A 75 -21.96 13.78 3.88
C ALA A 75 -21.22 12.59 4.53
N PRO A 76 -21.29 12.38 5.84
CA PRO A 76 -20.64 11.24 6.49
C PRO A 76 -21.14 9.90 5.95
N THR A 77 -20.23 8.95 5.74
CA THR A 77 -20.54 7.57 5.32
C THR A 77 -21.36 6.86 6.38
N LEU A 78 -22.42 6.18 5.95
CA LEU A 78 -23.33 5.45 6.84
C LEU A 78 -23.49 3.98 6.44
N PRO A 79 -23.68 3.07 7.42
CA PRO A 79 -23.41 3.30 8.85
C PRO A 79 -21.90 3.45 9.08
N VAL A 80 -21.49 3.81 10.29
CA VAL A 80 -20.08 4.10 10.62
C VAL A 80 -19.16 2.93 10.30
N GLY A 81 -19.60 1.68 10.49
CA GLY A 81 -18.85 0.50 10.10
C GLY A 81 -19.10 -0.06 8.72
N GLY A 82 -20.04 0.53 7.98
CA GLY A 82 -20.46 0.06 6.68
C GLY A 82 -20.24 1.11 5.60
N PHE A 83 -20.71 0.76 4.41
CA PHE A 83 -20.64 1.57 3.21
C PHE A 83 -21.96 1.47 2.45
N GLN A 84 -23.05 1.85 3.11
CA GLN A 84 -24.39 1.75 2.53
C GLN A 84 -24.75 3.05 1.80
N LEU A 85 -24.39 4.21 2.36
CA LEU A 85 -24.65 5.55 1.81
C LEU A 85 -23.43 6.47 1.97
N ASN A 86 -23.41 7.56 1.21
CA ASN A 86 -22.51 8.71 1.42
C ASN A 86 -21.00 8.37 1.35
N TYR A 87 -20.52 7.90 0.21
CA TYR A 87 -19.11 7.56 -0.03
C TYR A 87 -18.69 8.05 -1.42
N LEU A 88 -17.38 8.08 -1.67
CA LEU A 88 -16.85 8.38 -3.00
C LEU A 88 -16.39 7.08 -3.66
N GLN A 89 -16.52 7.02 -4.98
CA GLN A 89 -15.99 5.93 -5.79
C GLN A 89 -14.93 6.51 -6.71
N ILE A 90 -13.70 6.01 -6.62
CA ILE A 90 -12.53 6.59 -7.28
C ILE A 90 -11.99 5.56 -8.26
N MET A 91 -11.73 5.97 -9.49
CA MET A 91 -11.26 5.08 -10.55
C MET A 91 -10.36 5.82 -11.52
N GLN A 92 -9.53 5.06 -12.23
CA GLN A 92 -8.73 5.59 -13.31
C GLN A 92 -9.37 5.23 -14.65
N CYS A 93 -9.41 6.22 -15.55
CA CYS A 93 -9.93 6.06 -16.90
C CYS A 93 -8.91 6.56 -17.91
N TRP A 94 -9.00 6.06 -19.14
CA TRP A 94 -8.30 6.67 -20.26
C TRP A 94 -9.28 7.53 -21.07
N GLY A 95 -8.76 8.36 -21.96
CA GLY A 95 -9.58 9.15 -22.88
C GLY A 95 -8.86 10.42 -23.32
N ASP A 96 -8.95 10.72 -24.62
CA ASP A 96 -8.25 11.86 -25.23
C ASP A 96 -9.16 13.11 -25.34
N ASP A 97 -10.44 13.02 -24.92
CA ASP A 97 -11.38 14.15 -24.88
C ASP A 97 -11.04 15.10 -23.71
N GLN A 98 -10.93 16.39 -24.01
CA GLN A 98 -10.62 17.42 -23.01
C GLN A 98 -11.73 17.61 -21.97
N ASN A 99 -12.94 17.14 -22.24
CA ASN A 99 -14.10 17.23 -21.34
C ASN A 99 -14.21 16.07 -20.34
N GLY A 100 -13.23 15.16 -20.33
CA GLY A 100 -13.21 13.99 -19.46
C GLY A 100 -13.55 12.69 -20.18
N PRO A 101 -13.42 11.55 -19.50
CA PRO A 101 -13.60 10.23 -20.10
C PRO A 101 -15.09 9.86 -20.25
N ASP A 102 -15.37 8.95 -21.16
CA ASP A 102 -16.63 8.20 -21.16
C ASP A 102 -16.59 7.08 -20.10
N ARG A 103 -17.74 6.76 -19.49
CA ARG A 103 -17.86 5.70 -18.47
C ARG A 103 -17.37 4.33 -18.93
N THR A 104 -17.38 4.06 -20.25
CA THR A 104 -16.85 2.82 -20.82
C THR A 104 -15.33 2.74 -20.74
N GLN A 105 -14.62 3.87 -20.63
CA GLN A 105 -13.15 3.93 -20.63
C GLN A 105 -12.52 3.76 -19.24
N CYS A 106 -13.35 3.53 -18.21
CA CYS A 106 -12.93 3.48 -16.82
C CYS A 106 -12.68 2.06 -16.33
N GLN A 107 -11.53 1.85 -15.69
CA GLN A 107 -11.20 0.62 -14.99
C GLN A 107 -11.93 0.60 -13.64
N PHE A 108 -13.10 -0.06 -13.63
CA PHE A 108 -13.97 -0.19 -12.47
C PHE A 108 -14.82 -1.46 -12.60
N GLY A 109 -15.18 -2.08 -11.48
CA GLY A 109 -16.10 -3.21 -11.38
C GLY A 109 -15.47 -4.55 -11.04
N ALA A 110 -14.20 -4.58 -10.62
CA ALA A 110 -13.43 -5.78 -10.37
C ALA A 110 -13.40 -6.21 -8.89
N LEU A 111 -13.66 -5.29 -7.96
CA LEU A 111 -13.72 -5.55 -6.52
C LEU A 111 -15.13 -5.89 -6.00
N ASP A 112 -16.02 -6.46 -6.82
CA ASP A 112 -17.39 -6.75 -6.39
C ASP A 112 -17.44 -7.79 -5.26
N THR A 113 -17.75 -7.33 -4.04
CA THR A 113 -17.89 -8.15 -2.84
C THR A 113 -19.35 -8.47 -2.48
N GLY A 114 -20.32 -8.22 -3.37
CA GLY A 114 -21.74 -8.53 -3.15
C GLY A 114 -22.56 -7.47 -2.39
N ASN A 115 -22.04 -6.25 -2.21
CA ASN A 115 -22.80 -5.10 -1.68
C ASN A 115 -23.71 -4.48 -2.76
N GLY A 116 -24.67 -5.25 -3.26
CA GLY A 116 -25.46 -4.84 -4.43
C GLY A 116 -24.59 -4.74 -5.68
N HIS A 117 -24.87 -3.76 -6.56
CA HIS A 117 -24.12 -3.54 -7.80
C HIS A 117 -23.29 -2.26 -7.77
N VAL A 118 -23.09 -1.67 -6.58
CA VAL A 118 -22.35 -0.41 -6.41
C VAL A 118 -20.86 -0.57 -6.72
N GLN A 119 -20.34 -1.79 -6.66
CA GLN A 119 -18.93 -2.12 -6.95
C GLN A 119 -18.76 -2.82 -8.30
N SER A 120 -19.79 -2.83 -9.15
CA SER A 120 -19.78 -3.54 -10.43
C SER A 120 -20.11 -2.60 -11.59
N ARG A 121 -20.03 -3.12 -12.81
CA ARG A 121 -20.41 -2.41 -14.04
C ARG A 121 -21.88 -2.62 -14.44
N GLN A 122 -22.65 -3.32 -13.62
CA GLN A 122 -24.00 -3.79 -13.95
C GLN A 122 -25.01 -2.63 -14.01
N LEU A 123 -25.94 -2.70 -14.95
CA LEU A 123 -27.02 -1.73 -15.20
C LEU A 123 -28.43 -2.30 -14.98
N THR A 124 -28.55 -3.62 -14.79
CA THR A 124 -29.84 -4.27 -14.51
C THR A 124 -29.97 -4.56 -13.02
N TYR A 125 -31.01 -4.06 -12.35
CA TYR A 125 -31.14 -4.16 -10.87
C TYR A 125 -32.44 -4.86 -10.44
N GLY A 126 -32.86 -5.86 -11.22
CA GLY A 126 -34.20 -6.42 -11.13
C GLY A 126 -35.24 -5.54 -11.82
N ARG A 127 -36.52 -5.74 -11.50
CA ARG A 127 -37.65 -5.05 -12.18
C ARG A 127 -37.97 -3.67 -11.61
N ALA A 128 -37.57 -3.41 -10.36
CA ALA A 128 -38.05 -2.25 -9.60
C ALA A 128 -37.13 -1.03 -9.69
N LEU A 129 -35.83 -1.22 -9.96
CA LEU A 129 -34.85 -0.15 -10.03
C LEU A 129 -34.32 -0.03 -11.46
N VAL A 130 -34.66 1.06 -12.14
CA VAL A 130 -34.28 1.36 -13.53
C VAL A 130 -33.74 2.77 -13.56
N ASP A 131 -32.56 2.97 -14.16
CA ASP A 131 -32.05 4.31 -14.45
C ASP A 131 -32.73 4.85 -15.71
N PRO A 132 -33.63 5.86 -15.61
CA PRO A 132 -34.35 6.39 -16.75
C PRO A 132 -33.45 7.16 -17.72
N LYS A 133 -32.25 7.58 -17.29
CA LYS A 133 -31.29 8.28 -18.15
C LYS A 133 -30.37 7.33 -18.90
N ASP A 134 -30.38 6.04 -18.58
CA ASP A 134 -29.43 5.11 -19.19
C ASP A 134 -29.80 4.75 -20.63
N THR A 135 -28.88 5.04 -21.52
CA THR A 135 -29.02 4.84 -22.96
C THR A 135 -28.51 3.49 -23.43
N LEU A 136 -27.73 2.77 -22.61
CA LEU A 136 -27.21 1.45 -22.99
C LEU A 136 -28.33 0.40 -22.91
N LYS A 137 -28.48 -0.38 -23.97
CA LYS A 137 -29.44 -1.47 -24.09
C LYS A 137 -28.73 -2.76 -24.46
N LEU A 138 -29.28 -3.91 -24.07
CA LEU A 138 -28.76 -5.18 -24.54
C LEU A 138 -28.82 -5.26 -26.08
N PRO A 139 -27.84 -5.91 -26.73
CA PRO A 139 -27.87 -6.12 -28.16
C PRO A 139 -29.16 -6.82 -28.61
N ALA A 140 -29.60 -6.54 -29.84
CA ALA A 140 -30.84 -7.10 -30.36
C ALA A 140 -30.85 -8.65 -30.28
N GLY A 141 -31.93 -9.22 -29.74
CA GLY A 141 -32.06 -10.66 -29.55
C GLY A 141 -31.32 -11.23 -28.33
N LYS A 142 -30.65 -10.40 -27.52
CA LYS A 142 -30.09 -10.80 -26.22
C LYS A 142 -31.03 -10.44 -25.08
N SER A 143 -31.06 -11.28 -24.05
CA SER A 143 -31.75 -11.07 -22.79
C SER A 143 -30.80 -11.41 -21.64
N GLY A 144 -31.05 -10.86 -20.46
CA GLY A 144 -30.23 -11.10 -19.27
C GLY A 144 -29.75 -9.80 -18.62
N THR A 145 -28.57 -9.87 -18.03
CA THR A 145 -27.95 -8.75 -17.31
C THR A 145 -27.15 -7.89 -18.29
N SER A 146 -27.31 -6.58 -18.21
CA SER A 146 -26.55 -5.60 -18.97
C SER A 146 -25.45 -4.95 -18.12
N PHE A 147 -24.30 -4.68 -18.72
CA PHE A 147 -23.16 -4.01 -18.09
C PHE A 147 -22.68 -2.85 -18.95
N VAL A 148 -22.09 -1.81 -18.33
CA VAL A 148 -21.30 -0.83 -19.08
C VAL A 148 -20.07 -1.56 -19.63
N PRO A 149 -19.85 -1.65 -20.95
CA PRO A 149 -18.68 -2.32 -21.49
C PRO A 149 -17.40 -1.61 -21.04
N PHE A 150 -16.32 -2.34 -20.81
CA PHE A 150 -14.99 -1.71 -20.73
C PHE A 150 -14.42 -1.57 -22.12
N TRP A 151 -14.19 -0.34 -22.55
CA TRP A 151 -13.49 -0.01 -23.78
C TRP A 151 -12.03 0.26 -23.42
N PRO A 152 -11.08 -0.65 -23.72
CA PRO A 152 -9.65 -0.43 -23.50
C PRO A 152 -9.03 0.41 -24.62
N VAL A 153 -7.95 1.11 -24.29
CA VAL A 153 -7.15 1.89 -25.25
C VAL A 153 -6.67 1.01 -26.41
N GLY A 154 -6.63 1.58 -27.62
CA GLY A 154 -6.12 0.89 -28.81
C GLY A 154 -6.99 -0.26 -29.34
N LYS A 155 -8.14 -0.53 -28.73
CA LYS A 155 -9.16 -1.44 -29.28
C LYS A 155 -10.31 -0.66 -29.94
N PRO A 156 -11.03 -1.28 -30.90
CA PRO A 156 -12.24 -0.69 -31.45
C PRO A 156 -13.24 -0.32 -30.35
N ALA A 157 -13.89 0.83 -30.52
CA ALA A 157 -14.94 1.26 -29.60
C ALA A 157 -16.11 0.24 -29.60
N PRO A 158 -16.76 0.01 -28.44
CA PRO A 158 -17.98 -0.79 -28.40
C PRO A 158 -19.08 -0.12 -29.25
N PRO A 159 -20.06 -0.88 -29.76
CA PRO A 159 -21.17 -0.32 -30.51
C PRO A 159 -21.94 0.72 -29.68
N VAL A 160 -22.27 1.85 -30.31
CA VAL A 160 -22.94 2.96 -29.64
C VAL A 160 -24.31 2.52 -29.14
N GLY A 161 -24.59 2.74 -27.86
CA GLY A 161 -25.87 2.40 -27.24
C GLY A 161 -26.01 0.93 -26.85
N GLU A 162 -25.00 0.08 -27.06
CA GLU A 162 -25.04 -1.32 -26.69
C GLU A 162 -24.31 -1.59 -25.36
N ALA A 163 -24.99 -2.29 -24.46
CA ALA A 163 -24.42 -2.80 -23.21
C ALA A 163 -23.67 -4.12 -23.44
N ALA A 164 -22.68 -4.40 -22.59
CA ALA A 164 -22.09 -5.73 -22.51
C ALA A 164 -23.05 -6.73 -21.84
N THR A 165 -22.91 -8.01 -22.19
CA THR A 165 -23.65 -9.13 -21.58
C THR A 165 -22.88 -9.84 -20.47
N ASP A 166 -21.60 -9.50 -20.30
CA ASP A 166 -20.73 -9.95 -19.23
C ASP A 166 -20.15 -8.74 -18.47
N GLY A 167 -19.84 -8.96 -17.19
CA GLY A 167 -19.22 -7.97 -16.33
C GLY A 167 -17.70 -8.14 -16.21
N THR A 168 -17.13 -9.15 -16.88
CA THR A 168 -15.71 -9.49 -16.82
C THR A 168 -14.90 -8.63 -17.77
N SER A 169 -13.61 -8.47 -17.47
CA SER A 169 -12.66 -7.74 -18.31
C SER A 169 -11.43 -8.59 -18.56
N ASP A 170 -10.97 -8.65 -19.80
CA ASP A 170 -9.70 -9.30 -20.16
C ASP A 170 -8.48 -8.45 -19.76
N PHE A 171 -8.70 -7.20 -19.34
CA PHE A 171 -7.64 -6.22 -19.10
C PHE A 171 -7.39 -5.95 -17.61
N PHE A 172 -8.36 -6.25 -16.76
CA PHE A 172 -8.23 -6.07 -15.32
C PHE A 172 -9.16 -6.98 -14.53
N ASP A 173 -8.72 -7.31 -13.32
CA ASP A 173 -9.45 -8.08 -12.33
C ASP A 173 -9.22 -7.46 -10.93
N SER A 174 -9.71 -8.14 -9.88
CA SER A 174 -9.53 -7.71 -8.48
C SER A 174 -8.07 -7.61 -8.05
N GLN A 175 -7.15 -8.27 -8.77
CA GLN A 175 -5.73 -8.34 -8.46
C GLN A 175 -4.93 -7.23 -9.11
N VAL A 176 -5.37 -6.69 -10.25
CA VAL A 176 -4.65 -5.60 -10.92
C VAL A 176 -5.34 -4.24 -10.85
N THR A 177 -6.67 -4.16 -10.71
CA THR A 177 -7.42 -2.89 -10.66
C THR A 177 -6.87 -1.93 -9.60
N ASN A 178 -6.96 -0.62 -9.85
CA ASN A 178 -6.67 0.44 -8.87
C ASN A 178 -7.92 1.14 -8.34
N GLU A 179 -9.11 0.66 -8.68
CA GLU A 179 -10.34 1.27 -8.19
C GLU A 179 -10.40 1.29 -6.65
N ASP A 180 -10.98 2.37 -6.12
CA ASP A 180 -11.51 2.39 -4.76
C ASP A 180 -13.03 2.55 -4.84
N PRO A 181 -13.78 1.46 -4.64
CA PRO A 181 -15.22 1.50 -4.83
C PRO A 181 -15.96 2.13 -3.64
N LEU A 182 -15.30 2.32 -2.49
CA LEU A 182 -15.94 2.64 -1.22
C LEU A 182 -15.04 3.54 -0.35
N ALA A 183 -14.70 4.74 -0.84
CA ALA A 183 -13.88 5.70 -0.11
C ALA A 183 -14.71 6.45 0.96
N ARG A 184 -14.28 6.39 2.22
CA ARG A 184 -15.02 6.84 3.40
C ARG A 184 -14.97 8.35 3.61
N THR A 185 -16.14 8.97 3.79
CA THR A 185 -16.26 10.33 4.33
C THR A 185 -16.46 10.26 5.85
N HIS A 186 -15.61 10.97 6.59
CA HIS A 186 -15.64 11.05 8.05
C HIS A 186 -16.82 11.89 8.56
N SER A 187 -17.03 11.82 9.88
CA SER A 187 -18.12 12.53 10.57
C SER A 187 -18.07 14.05 10.44
N ASP A 188 -16.89 14.63 10.15
CA ASP A 188 -16.69 16.06 9.92
C ASP A 188 -16.85 16.48 8.45
N GLY A 189 -17.25 15.55 7.58
CA GLY A 189 -17.44 15.78 6.14
C GLY A 189 -16.13 15.82 5.34
N THR A 190 -15.01 15.46 5.96
CA THR A 190 -13.71 15.31 5.27
C THR A 190 -13.45 13.86 4.89
N GLY A 191 -12.51 13.63 3.98
CA GLY A 191 -11.96 12.31 3.71
C GLY A 191 -10.62 12.38 3.01
N LEU A 192 -9.87 11.29 3.06
CA LEU A 192 -8.54 11.16 2.49
C LEU A 192 -8.33 9.71 2.06
N GLU A 193 -7.97 9.53 0.79
CA GLU A 193 -7.57 8.25 0.22
C GLU A 193 -6.17 8.35 -0.40
N TYR A 194 -5.45 7.24 -0.36
CA TYR A 194 -4.11 7.09 -0.94
C TYR A 194 -4.23 6.23 -2.20
N PHE A 195 -4.54 6.89 -3.31
CA PHE A 195 -4.93 6.23 -4.56
C PHE A 195 -3.69 5.93 -5.42
N GLU A 196 -3.49 4.66 -5.80
CA GLU A 196 -2.43 4.33 -6.75
C GLU A 196 -2.84 4.68 -8.18
N VAL A 197 -2.10 5.60 -8.80
CA VAL A 197 -2.18 5.82 -10.23
C VAL A 197 -1.33 4.78 -10.97
N GLN A 198 -1.90 4.21 -12.03
CA GLN A 198 -1.27 3.14 -12.79
C GLN A 198 -0.80 3.62 -14.15
N THR A 199 0.34 3.12 -14.59
CA THR A 199 0.81 3.30 -15.97
C THR A 199 0.39 2.10 -16.82
N VAL A 200 0.65 2.16 -18.12
CA VAL A 200 0.46 1.03 -19.06
C VAL A 200 1.11 -0.27 -18.59
N ARG A 201 2.20 -0.21 -17.78
CA ARG A 201 2.84 -1.42 -17.24
C ARG A 201 1.96 -2.19 -16.27
N GLN A 202 1.17 -1.48 -15.46
CA GLN A 202 0.29 -2.09 -14.46
C GLN A 202 -1.14 -2.28 -14.99
N ALA A 203 -1.58 -1.41 -15.91
CA ALA A 203 -2.93 -1.41 -16.48
C ALA A 203 -2.88 -1.16 -18.00
N ALA A 204 -2.60 -2.22 -18.75
CA ALA A 204 -2.49 -2.16 -20.21
C ALA A 204 -3.77 -1.64 -20.89
N GLY A 205 -4.94 -1.88 -20.31
CA GLY A 205 -6.22 -1.40 -20.82
C GLY A 205 -6.40 0.13 -20.78
N LEU A 206 -5.61 0.84 -19.95
CA LEU A 206 -5.68 2.29 -19.82
C LEU A 206 -4.63 3.02 -20.67
N GLY A 207 -3.46 2.43 -20.90
CA GLY A 207 -2.39 3.04 -21.71
C GLY A 207 -1.75 4.30 -21.10
N CYS A 208 -1.99 4.59 -19.83
CA CYS A 208 -1.47 5.81 -19.19
C CYS A 208 0.06 5.83 -19.21
N GLY A 209 0.64 6.94 -19.63
CA GLY A 209 2.09 7.06 -19.80
C GLY A 209 2.64 6.39 -21.06
N ASP A 210 1.82 5.78 -21.94
CA ASP A 210 2.31 5.32 -23.24
C ASP A 210 3.00 6.46 -24.00
N PRO A 211 4.18 6.25 -24.62
CA PRO A 211 4.83 7.27 -25.41
C PRO A 211 3.97 7.75 -26.59
N VAL A 212 3.58 9.02 -26.59
CA VAL A 212 2.86 9.69 -27.67
C VAL A 212 3.73 10.80 -28.27
N ALA A 213 4.08 10.65 -29.53
CA ALA A 213 4.85 11.66 -30.26
C ALA A 213 3.98 12.89 -30.54
N THR A 214 4.39 14.05 -30.04
CA THR A 214 3.78 15.35 -30.30
C THR A 214 4.82 16.25 -30.97
N GLY A 215 4.92 16.18 -32.30
CA GLY A 215 6.01 16.82 -33.05
C GLY A 215 7.37 16.21 -32.70
N ALA A 216 8.32 17.02 -32.24
CA ALA A 216 9.65 16.57 -31.83
C ALA A 216 9.75 16.10 -30.36
N VAL A 217 8.67 16.24 -29.58
CA VAL A 217 8.64 15.88 -28.16
C VAL A 217 7.79 14.63 -27.97
N VAL A 218 8.29 13.67 -27.19
CA VAL A 218 7.49 12.52 -26.77
C VAL A 218 6.97 12.76 -25.37
N LYS A 219 5.66 12.66 -25.18
CA LYS A 219 4.98 12.76 -23.87
C LYS A 219 4.37 11.43 -23.51
N GLY A 220 4.16 11.18 -22.21
CA GLY A 220 3.30 10.08 -21.79
C GLY A 220 1.84 10.40 -22.08
N ARG A 221 1.06 9.41 -22.51
CA ARG A 221 -0.39 9.54 -22.69
C ARG A 221 -1.03 9.96 -21.37
N SER A 222 -1.84 11.02 -21.42
CA SER A 222 -2.64 11.46 -20.29
C SER A 222 -3.81 10.50 -20.01
N CYS A 223 -4.25 10.49 -18.76
CA CYS A 223 -5.42 9.74 -18.31
C CYS A 223 -6.27 10.60 -17.38
N TRP A 224 -7.26 9.99 -16.74
CA TRP A 224 -8.18 10.65 -15.84
C TRP A 224 -8.25 9.90 -14.52
N LEU A 225 -8.25 10.65 -13.42
CA LEU A 225 -8.78 10.20 -12.14
C LEU A 225 -10.22 10.69 -12.06
N VAL A 226 -11.16 9.77 -11.88
CA VAL A 226 -12.59 10.08 -11.81
C VAL A 226 -13.11 9.76 -10.43
N VAL A 227 -13.83 10.72 -9.86
CA VAL A 227 -14.53 10.57 -8.58
C VAL A 227 -16.02 10.63 -8.82
N VAL A 228 -16.74 9.55 -8.53
CA VAL A 228 -18.20 9.50 -8.57
C VAL A 228 -18.76 9.58 -7.14
N PRO A 229 -19.28 10.74 -6.71
CA PRO A 229 -19.87 10.88 -5.39
C PRO A 229 -21.21 10.15 -5.29
N ARG A 230 -21.42 9.45 -4.17
CA ARG A 230 -22.67 8.75 -3.85
C ARG A 230 -23.29 9.36 -2.61
N GLY A 231 -24.58 9.67 -2.67
CA GLY A 231 -25.36 10.23 -1.57
C GLY A 231 -26.30 9.18 -0.95
N ASN A 232 -27.57 9.54 -0.81
CA ASN A 232 -28.64 8.64 -0.37
C ASN A 232 -29.77 8.49 -1.41
N THR A 233 -29.57 8.94 -2.64
CA THR A 233 -30.56 8.87 -3.71
C THR A 233 -30.13 7.83 -4.74
N GLU A 234 -31.08 7.00 -5.17
CA GLU A 234 -30.89 6.02 -6.23
C GLU A 234 -31.11 6.60 -7.64
N VAL A 235 -30.75 5.84 -8.66
CA VAL A 235 -30.87 6.23 -10.08
C VAL A 235 -32.31 6.49 -10.53
N ASP A 236 -33.31 5.95 -9.81
CA ASP A 236 -34.74 6.20 -10.02
C ASP A 236 -35.28 7.40 -9.21
N GLY A 237 -34.43 8.07 -8.43
CA GLY A 237 -34.79 9.18 -7.55
C GLY A 237 -35.28 8.76 -6.16
N SER A 238 -35.39 7.45 -5.87
CA SER A 238 -35.79 6.98 -4.54
C SER A 238 -34.73 7.29 -3.49
N THR A 239 -35.18 7.60 -2.27
CA THR A 239 -34.27 7.85 -1.13
C THR A 239 -34.05 6.57 -0.33
N ARG A 240 -32.79 6.32 0.02
CA ARG A 240 -32.31 5.16 0.77
C ARG A 240 -32.02 5.53 2.21
N THR A 241 -32.18 4.55 3.11
CA THR A 241 -31.93 4.70 4.55
C THR A 241 -30.96 3.60 4.94
N ALA A 242 -29.81 3.96 5.53
CA ALA A 242 -28.67 3.07 5.80
C ALA A 242 -29.02 1.89 6.73
N ASN A 243 -29.75 0.93 6.19
CA ASN A 243 -29.97 -0.40 6.73
C ASN A 243 -29.82 -1.44 5.60
N ALA A 244 -29.60 -2.70 5.97
CA ALA A 244 -29.26 -3.77 5.05
C ALA A 244 -30.29 -4.01 3.92
N LEU A 245 -31.55 -3.66 4.13
CA LEU A 245 -32.63 -3.86 3.15
C LEU A 245 -32.91 -2.61 2.30
N ASN A 246 -32.31 -1.47 2.63
CA ASN A 246 -32.57 -0.18 1.96
C ASN A 246 -31.29 0.64 1.72
N GLN A 247 -30.22 -0.03 1.30
CA GLN A 247 -28.95 0.58 0.88
C GLN A 247 -28.95 0.99 -0.60
N LEU A 248 -27.90 1.69 -1.04
CA LEU A 248 -27.63 1.89 -2.47
C LEU A 248 -27.29 0.56 -3.14
N MET A 249 -27.74 0.41 -4.38
CA MET A 249 -27.67 -0.78 -5.21
C MET A 249 -27.06 -0.51 -6.58
N SER A 250 -27.22 0.69 -7.16
CA SER A 250 -26.78 0.96 -8.54
C SER A 250 -25.28 1.22 -8.69
N SER A 251 -24.74 0.88 -9.86
CA SER A 251 -23.34 1.12 -10.25
C SER A 251 -23.02 2.62 -10.35
N PRO A 252 -21.79 3.07 -10.00
CA PRO A 252 -21.34 4.45 -10.31
C PRO A 252 -21.38 4.76 -11.79
N LEU A 253 -21.27 3.73 -12.63
CA LEU A 253 -21.23 3.89 -14.08
C LEU A 253 -22.63 4.09 -14.66
N SER A 254 -23.73 3.89 -13.93
CA SER A 254 -25.08 4.21 -14.43
C SER A 254 -25.20 5.69 -14.76
N LYS A 255 -25.95 6.03 -15.81
CA LYS A 255 -25.92 7.39 -16.37
C LYS A 255 -26.27 8.46 -15.34
N THR A 256 -27.28 8.23 -14.50
CA THR A 256 -27.69 9.16 -13.44
C THR A 256 -26.59 9.37 -12.39
N ASN A 257 -25.84 8.32 -12.03
CA ASN A 257 -24.72 8.44 -11.09
C ASN A 257 -23.51 9.10 -11.74
N TRP A 258 -23.14 8.65 -12.96
CA TRP A 258 -22.02 9.14 -13.76
C TRP A 258 -22.10 10.64 -14.08
N ASP A 259 -23.32 11.18 -14.18
CA ASP A 259 -23.55 12.60 -14.40
C ASP A 259 -23.10 13.50 -13.23
N ASN A 260 -22.83 12.92 -12.05
CA ASN A 260 -22.32 13.65 -10.89
C ASN A 260 -20.79 13.59 -10.75
N ARG A 261 -20.09 12.90 -11.65
CA ARG A 261 -18.65 12.66 -11.54
C ARG A 261 -17.83 13.96 -11.53
N ILE A 262 -16.64 13.88 -10.97
CA ILE A 262 -15.62 14.93 -10.99
C ILE A 262 -14.36 14.32 -11.59
N ASP A 263 -13.97 14.82 -12.76
CA ASP A 263 -12.86 14.27 -13.55
C ASP A 263 -11.59 15.14 -13.36
N PHE A 264 -10.44 14.52 -13.11
CA PHE A 264 -9.14 15.18 -12.97
C PHE A 264 -8.18 14.67 -14.05
N PRO A 265 -7.61 15.55 -14.90
CA PRO A 265 -6.61 15.12 -15.85
C PRO A 265 -5.34 14.68 -15.10
N LEU A 266 -4.72 13.61 -15.57
CA LEU A 266 -3.48 13.05 -15.07
C LEU A 266 -2.44 13.05 -16.20
N GLU A 267 -1.30 13.67 -15.97
CA GLU A 267 -0.18 13.72 -16.91
C GLU A 267 0.97 12.84 -16.43
N PHE A 268 1.26 11.80 -17.19
CA PHE A 268 2.29 10.81 -16.87
C PHE A 268 3.60 11.09 -17.59
N GLN A 269 4.70 10.70 -16.95
CA GLN A 269 5.97 10.55 -17.65
C GLN A 269 5.87 9.41 -18.67
N PRO A 270 6.55 9.52 -19.82
CA PRO A 270 6.50 8.49 -20.85
C PRO A 270 7.19 7.20 -20.38
N VAL A 271 6.46 6.10 -20.40
CA VAL A 271 6.93 4.79 -19.98
C VAL A 271 7.88 4.20 -21.02
N GLY A 272 9.05 3.76 -20.57
CA GLY A 272 9.96 2.97 -21.41
C GLY A 272 10.58 3.73 -22.58
N GLN A 273 10.73 5.06 -22.47
CA GLN A 273 11.52 5.84 -23.43
C GLN A 273 12.94 5.26 -23.54
N ALA A 274 13.18 4.55 -24.65
CA ALA A 274 14.51 4.20 -25.08
C ALA A 274 15.16 5.47 -25.64
N CYS A 275 16.44 5.66 -25.32
CA CYS A 275 17.24 6.68 -25.99
C CYS A 275 17.24 6.42 -27.51
N PRO A 276 17.67 7.40 -28.34
CA PRO A 276 17.64 7.27 -29.81
C PRO A 276 18.17 5.92 -30.30
N ILE A 277 17.50 5.34 -31.31
CA ILE A 277 17.91 4.06 -31.91
C ILE A 277 19.37 4.18 -32.38
N GLY A 278 20.22 3.24 -31.94
CA GLY A 278 21.66 3.24 -32.24
C GLY A 278 22.55 3.91 -31.18
N ALA A 279 21.99 4.43 -30.09
CA ALA A 279 22.77 4.90 -28.94
C ALA A 279 23.60 3.75 -28.32
N ALA A 280 24.80 4.07 -27.83
CA ALA A 280 25.65 3.09 -27.16
C ALA A 280 24.98 2.60 -25.88
N GLU A 281 24.88 1.27 -25.70
CA GLU A 281 24.31 0.68 -24.48
C GLU A 281 25.37 0.55 -23.38
N ARG A 282 24.97 0.90 -22.15
CA ARG A 282 25.75 0.74 -20.92
C ARG A 282 24.91 -0.04 -19.92
N ARG A 283 25.24 -1.31 -19.72
CA ARG A 283 24.52 -2.17 -18.77
C ARG A 283 24.98 -1.86 -17.35
N ILE A 284 24.01 -1.72 -16.46
CA ILE A 284 24.18 -1.56 -15.02
C ILE A 284 23.53 -2.75 -14.33
N LEU A 285 24.26 -3.40 -13.43
CA LEU A 285 23.68 -4.40 -12.52
C LEU A 285 23.55 -3.81 -11.13
N GLY A 286 22.53 -4.17 -10.37
CA GLY A 286 22.47 -3.76 -8.97
C GLY A 286 21.27 -4.28 -8.19
N ASN A 287 21.29 -4.03 -6.89
CA ASN A 287 20.17 -4.28 -6.00
C ASN A 287 19.04 -3.25 -6.21
N GLU A 288 17.80 -3.67 -6.02
CA GLU A 288 16.60 -2.85 -6.09
C GLU A 288 16.67 -1.47 -5.42
N LEU A 289 17.46 -1.30 -4.34
CA LEU A 289 17.61 -0.03 -3.61
C LEU A 289 17.86 1.20 -4.51
N VAL A 290 18.52 1.02 -5.65
CA VAL A 290 18.87 2.10 -6.58
C VAL A 290 17.99 2.13 -7.84
N ALA A 291 17.06 1.19 -8.00
CA ALA A 291 16.25 1.03 -9.20
C ALA A 291 15.43 2.29 -9.55
N ASP A 292 14.82 2.91 -8.54
CA ASP A 292 14.06 4.15 -8.71
C ASP A 292 14.97 5.32 -9.12
N ALA A 293 16.17 5.41 -8.54
CA ALA A 293 17.15 6.44 -8.89
C ALA A 293 17.64 6.28 -10.33
N VAL A 294 18.06 5.08 -10.73
CA VAL A 294 18.51 4.79 -12.11
C VAL A 294 17.39 5.08 -13.12
N SER A 295 16.16 4.67 -12.80
CA SER A 295 14.99 4.95 -13.65
C SER A 295 14.76 6.46 -13.82
N SER A 296 14.93 7.24 -12.75
CA SER A 296 14.78 8.70 -12.79
C SER A 296 15.90 9.42 -13.53
N TRP A 297 17.11 8.86 -13.56
CA TRP A 297 18.26 9.43 -14.28
C TRP A 297 18.20 9.15 -15.77
N GLN A 298 17.54 8.07 -16.18
CA GLN A 298 17.50 7.61 -17.56
C GLN A 298 17.14 8.72 -18.58
N PRO A 299 16.10 9.55 -18.38
CA PRO A 299 15.76 10.60 -19.34
C PRO A 299 16.89 11.62 -19.53
N ALA A 300 17.57 12.01 -18.44
CA ALA A 300 18.70 12.92 -18.49
C ALA A 300 19.92 12.27 -19.15
N LEU A 301 20.22 11.02 -18.81
CA LEU A 301 21.35 10.26 -19.38
C LEU A 301 21.17 9.98 -20.87
N CYS A 302 19.93 9.74 -21.34
CA CYS A 302 19.65 9.59 -22.77
C CYS A 302 20.08 10.82 -23.59
N SER A 303 19.97 12.03 -23.03
CA SER A 303 20.41 13.26 -23.72
C SER A 303 21.92 13.31 -23.95
N SER A 304 22.71 12.52 -23.20
CA SER A 304 24.16 12.41 -23.34
C SER A 304 24.63 11.38 -24.38
N GLY A 305 23.70 10.66 -25.03
CA GLY A 305 23.98 9.77 -26.16
C GLY A 305 24.22 8.29 -25.81
N ALA A 306 24.03 7.89 -24.55
CA ALA A 306 24.09 6.48 -24.13
C ALA A 306 22.79 6.02 -23.47
N THR A 307 22.40 4.77 -23.75
CA THR A 307 21.30 4.09 -23.07
C THR A 307 21.84 3.30 -21.90
N TYR A 308 21.42 3.63 -20.69
CA TYR A 308 21.75 2.82 -19.51
C TYR A 308 20.67 1.76 -19.30
N SER A 309 21.02 0.48 -19.32
CA SER A 309 20.07 -0.61 -19.09
C SER A 309 20.31 -1.19 -17.70
N TYR A 310 19.32 -1.06 -16.82
CA TYR A 310 19.41 -1.56 -15.46
C TYR A 310 18.86 -2.97 -15.36
N SER A 311 19.63 -3.89 -14.76
CA SER A 311 19.17 -5.22 -14.41
C SER A 311 19.24 -5.40 -12.90
N GLN A 312 18.07 -5.47 -12.27
CA GLN A 312 17.93 -5.75 -10.84
C GLN A 312 18.35 -7.18 -10.54
N GLN A 313 19.25 -7.35 -9.57
CA GLN A 313 19.78 -8.62 -9.07
C GLN A 313 20.12 -8.47 -7.57
N GLY A 314 20.12 -9.57 -6.81
CA GLY A 314 20.59 -9.55 -5.42
C GLY A 314 22.06 -9.16 -5.30
N ASP A 315 22.47 -8.52 -4.20
CA ASP A 315 23.85 -8.04 -4.02
C ASP A 315 24.89 -9.17 -4.13
N ASP A 316 24.54 -10.38 -3.69
CA ASP A 316 25.36 -11.58 -3.80
C ASP A 316 25.57 -12.02 -5.26
N VAL A 317 24.50 -12.03 -6.06
CA VAL A 317 24.55 -12.33 -7.48
C VAL A 317 25.39 -11.28 -8.21
N VAL A 318 25.18 -10.00 -7.93
CA VAL A 318 25.96 -8.90 -8.53
C VAL A 318 27.44 -9.06 -8.21
N ARG A 319 27.80 -9.30 -6.94
CA ARG A 319 29.20 -9.53 -6.55
C ARG A 319 29.79 -10.75 -7.25
N ASN A 320 29.07 -11.87 -7.33
CA ASN A 320 29.55 -13.07 -8.01
C ASN A 320 29.82 -12.83 -9.51
N LEU A 321 28.99 -12.03 -10.19
CA LEU A 321 29.22 -11.66 -11.59
C LEU A 321 30.43 -10.74 -11.75
N VAL A 322 30.66 -9.82 -10.82
CA VAL A 322 31.87 -8.97 -10.79
C VAL A 322 33.11 -9.84 -10.57
N LEU A 323 33.09 -10.71 -9.57
CA LEU A 323 34.20 -11.62 -9.24
C LEU A 323 34.51 -12.60 -10.37
N GLY A 324 33.48 -13.10 -11.06
CA GLY A 324 33.60 -14.01 -12.20
C GLY A 324 34.04 -13.33 -13.50
N GLY A 325 34.20 -12.00 -13.52
CA GLY A 325 34.57 -11.24 -14.72
C GLY A 325 33.49 -11.20 -15.81
N THR A 326 32.23 -11.50 -15.47
CA THR A 326 31.09 -11.51 -16.38
C THR A 326 30.15 -10.30 -16.21
N SER A 327 30.45 -9.43 -15.25
CA SER A 327 29.79 -8.13 -15.08
C SER A 327 30.00 -7.21 -16.30
N PRO A 328 29.02 -6.37 -16.67
CA PRO A 328 29.15 -5.40 -17.75
C PRO A 328 30.09 -4.21 -17.47
N GLY A 329 30.82 -4.23 -16.34
CA GLY A 329 31.80 -3.21 -15.96
C GLY A 329 31.25 -2.09 -15.07
N LEU A 330 29.92 -2.00 -14.89
CA LEU A 330 29.27 -1.10 -13.93
C LEU A 330 28.28 -1.88 -13.06
N ALA A 331 28.54 -1.91 -11.76
CA ALA A 331 27.75 -2.62 -10.76
C ALA A 331 27.48 -1.73 -9.56
N LEU A 332 26.24 -1.74 -9.06
CA LEU A 332 25.79 -1.01 -7.90
C LEU A 332 25.50 -2.03 -6.79
N VAL A 333 26.35 -2.01 -5.76
CA VAL A 333 26.28 -2.91 -4.61
C VAL A 333 26.15 -2.10 -3.33
N THR A 334 25.45 -2.66 -2.34
CA THR A 334 25.31 -2.01 -1.03
C THR A 334 26.49 -2.32 -0.10
N ASN A 335 27.02 -3.54 -0.11
CA ASN A 335 28.34 -3.86 0.46
C ASN A 335 29.42 -4.04 -0.62
N PRO A 336 30.60 -3.38 -0.47
CA PRO A 336 31.69 -3.52 -1.42
C PRO A 336 32.36 -4.90 -1.32
N ILE A 337 33.04 -5.31 -2.40
CA ILE A 337 33.86 -6.52 -2.44
C ILE A 337 35.17 -6.21 -1.73
N PRO A 338 35.60 -7.03 -0.74
CA PRO A 338 36.88 -6.86 -0.07
C PRO A 338 38.07 -6.86 -1.03
N PRO A 339 39.14 -6.05 -0.81
CA PRO A 339 40.24 -5.94 -1.76
C PRO A 339 41.01 -7.26 -1.98
N ASP A 340 41.04 -8.13 -0.98
CA ASP A 340 41.65 -9.47 -1.03
C ASP A 340 40.85 -10.47 -1.90
N GLN A 341 39.59 -10.14 -2.22
CA GLN A 341 38.73 -10.93 -3.10
C GLN A 341 38.66 -10.34 -4.52
N ALA A 342 39.15 -9.13 -4.76
CA ALA A 342 39.11 -8.49 -6.07
C ALA A 342 39.89 -9.32 -7.12
N PRO A 343 39.36 -9.52 -8.35
CA PRO A 343 40.04 -10.33 -9.35
C PRO A 343 41.39 -9.72 -9.74
N GLU A 344 42.42 -10.57 -9.80
CA GLU A 344 43.76 -10.15 -10.19
C GLU A 344 43.75 -9.55 -11.61
N GLY A 345 44.32 -8.35 -11.77
CA GLY A 345 44.33 -7.60 -13.04
C GLY A 345 43.06 -6.82 -13.37
N ASN A 346 42.00 -6.89 -12.55
CA ASN A 346 40.77 -6.11 -12.71
C ASN A 346 40.49 -5.26 -11.45
N PRO A 347 41.18 -4.11 -11.28
CA PRO A 347 40.98 -3.27 -10.11
C PRO A 347 39.54 -2.76 -10.04
N LEU A 348 38.91 -2.94 -8.89
CA LEU A 348 37.57 -2.41 -8.61
C LEU A 348 37.67 -0.97 -8.12
N LEU A 349 36.92 -0.07 -8.75
CA LEU A 349 36.80 1.33 -8.34
C LEU A 349 35.43 1.53 -7.70
N TYR A 350 35.40 2.12 -6.50
CA TYR A 350 34.18 2.40 -5.77
C TYR A 350 33.87 3.89 -5.80
N ALA A 351 32.60 4.24 -5.97
CA ALA A 351 32.11 5.61 -5.83
C ALA A 351 30.71 5.56 -5.20
N PRO A 352 30.42 6.35 -4.15
CA PRO A 352 29.06 6.46 -3.62
C PRO A 352 28.17 7.15 -4.66
N VAL A 353 27.05 6.52 -5.03
CA VAL A 353 26.10 7.06 -6.02
C VAL A 353 24.81 7.59 -5.39
N GLY A 354 24.50 7.15 -4.17
CA GLY A 354 23.27 7.53 -3.47
C GLY A 354 23.22 6.91 -2.07
N LEU A 355 22.31 7.44 -1.25
CA LEU A 355 22.04 6.97 0.09
C LEU A 355 20.53 6.76 0.24
N SER A 356 20.14 5.56 0.67
CA SER A 356 18.77 5.20 1.03
C SER A 356 18.81 4.33 2.29
N GLY A 357 17.65 4.01 2.85
CA GLY A 357 17.52 3.19 4.04
C GLY A 357 16.46 2.12 3.90
N LEU A 358 16.62 1.03 4.65
CA LEU A 358 15.57 0.04 4.84
C LEU A 358 14.58 0.56 5.89
N ALA A 359 13.30 0.47 5.57
CA ALA A 359 12.18 0.92 6.36
C ALA A 359 11.16 -0.21 6.56
N ILE A 360 10.33 -0.06 7.59
CA ILE A 360 9.10 -0.85 7.75
C ILE A 360 7.96 0.10 7.41
N GLY A 361 7.48 0.03 6.16
CA GLY A 361 6.30 0.76 5.70
C GLY A 361 5.03 0.10 6.23
N PHE A 362 4.00 0.88 6.53
CA PHE A 362 2.76 0.36 7.07
C PHE A 362 1.52 1.04 6.51
N ASN A 363 0.47 0.26 6.29
CA ASN A 363 -0.87 0.75 5.99
C ASN A 363 -1.85 0.13 6.99
N ILE A 364 -2.09 0.85 8.08
CA ILE A 364 -2.96 0.41 9.17
C ILE A 364 -4.01 1.49 9.40
N GLU A 365 -5.26 1.11 9.25
CA GLU A 365 -6.42 1.97 9.41
C GLU A 365 -7.18 1.62 10.69
N ARG A 366 -7.78 2.64 11.30
CA ARG A 366 -8.52 2.52 12.56
C ARG A 366 -9.80 1.73 12.35
N GLN A 367 -9.92 0.64 13.09
CA GLN A 367 -11.06 -0.29 13.05
C GLN A 367 -11.58 -0.51 14.48
N PRO A 368 -12.20 0.51 15.11
CA PRO A 368 -12.67 0.40 16.49
C PRO A 368 -13.71 -0.73 16.64
N PRO A 369 -13.73 -1.43 17.80
CA PRO A 369 -14.66 -2.52 18.04
C PRO A 369 -16.11 -2.04 17.97
N ASP A 370 -16.93 -2.87 17.35
CA ASP A 370 -18.32 -2.63 16.98
C ASP A 370 -18.58 -1.50 15.95
N PRO A 371 -18.17 -1.68 14.68
CA PRO A 371 -18.61 -0.83 13.58
C PRO A 371 -20.08 -1.11 13.17
N ASN A 372 -20.60 -2.27 13.57
CA ASN A 372 -21.79 -2.89 13.00
C ASN A 372 -23.04 -2.73 13.86
N ASP A 373 -23.00 -1.96 14.97
CA ASP A 373 -24.21 -1.50 15.63
C ASP A 373 -25.04 -0.69 14.61
N PRO A 374 -26.11 -1.29 14.05
CA PRO A 374 -26.92 -0.64 13.02
C PRO A 374 -27.74 0.54 13.61
N SER A 375 -27.71 0.70 14.94
CA SER A 375 -28.43 1.70 15.71
C SER A 375 -27.52 2.79 16.29
N ALA A 376 -26.20 2.74 16.06
CA ALA A 376 -25.29 3.77 16.53
C ALA A 376 -25.58 5.10 15.83
N ASP A 377 -26.29 5.98 16.53
CA ASP A 377 -26.50 7.36 16.12
C ASP A 377 -25.12 8.03 15.94
N PRO A 378 -24.82 8.65 14.77
CA PRO A 378 -23.61 9.44 14.60
C PRO A 378 -23.36 10.46 15.73
N ALA A 379 -24.42 10.94 16.39
CA ALA A 379 -24.34 11.82 17.54
C ALA A 379 -23.78 11.15 18.82
N THR A 380 -23.90 9.82 18.96
CA THR A 380 -23.51 9.07 20.16
C THR A 380 -22.18 8.33 20.03
N LEU A 381 -21.49 8.44 18.88
CA LEU A 381 -20.19 7.78 18.66
C LEU A 381 -19.13 8.25 19.66
N THR A 382 -18.32 7.31 20.14
CA THR A 382 -17.12 7.63 20.90
C THR A 382 -16.10 8.39 20.04
N PRO A 383 -15.16 9.13 20.63
CA PRO A 383 -14.06 9.75 19.88
C PRO A 383 -13.31 8.76 18.98
N GLU A 384 -13.09 7.52 19.43
CA GLU A 384 -12.40 6.48 18.66
C GLU A 384 -13.23 6.01 17.46
N GLN A 385 -14.54 5.84 17.65
CA GLN A 385 -15.47 5.47 16.57
C GLN A 385 -15.56 6.54 15.48
N LYS A 386 -15.44 7.82 15.83
CA LYS A 386 -15.40 8.92 14.84
C LYS A 386 -14.17 8.91 13.94
N LEU A 387 -13.11 8.22 14.36
CA LEU A 387 -11.87 8.06 13.60
C LEU A 387 -11.85 6.77 12.76
N ALA A 388 -12.96 6.01 12.71
CA ALA A 388 -13.04 4.78 11.93
C ALA A 388 -12.63 5.02 10.47
N GLY A 389 -11.82 4.10 9.96
CA GLY A 389 -11.21 4.12 8.63
C GLY A 389 -10.05 5.09 8.44
N GLN A 390 -9.70 5.92 9.42
CA GLN A 390 -8.53 6.80 9.30
C GLN A 390 -7.24 6.01 9.44
N ARG A 391 -6.27 6.26 8.55
CA ARG A 391 -4.94 5.66 8.61
C ARG A 391 -4.13 6.19 9.79
N PHE A 392 -3.45 5.30 10.50
CA PHE A 392 -2.40 5.66 11.45
C PHE A 392 -1.20 6.24 10.70
N THR A 393 -0.57 7.27 11.26
CA THR A 393 0.60 7.94 10.66
C THR A 393 1.88 7.77 11.49
N SER A 394 1.80 7.07 12.62
CA SER A 394 2.96 6.81 13.48
C SER A 394 2.91 5.41 14.07
N LEU A 395 4.02 4.67 13.94
CA LEU A 395 4.23 3.35 14.51
C LEU A 395 5.62 3.31 15.13
N LYS A 396 5.76 2.73 16.32
CA LYS A 396 7.04 2.49 16.98
C LYS A 396 7.28 0.99 17.08
N LEU A 397 8.47 0.52 16.72
CA LEU A 397 8.84 -0.89 16.79
C LEU A 397 10.19 -1.09 17.50
N THR A 398 10.25 -2.11 18.36
CA THR A 398 11.50 -2.60 18.97
C THR A 398 12.09 -3.72 18.11
N PRO A 399 13.41 -3.99 18.23
CA PRO A 399 14.03 -5.18 17.64
C PRO A 399 13.28 -6.48 17.91
N ARG A 400 12.77 -6.67 19.14
CA ARG A 400 12.02 -7.88 19.53
C ARG A 400 10.66 -7.99 18.81
N LEU A 401 9.92 -6.88 18.66
CA LEU A 401 8.67 -6.89 17.90
C LEU A 401 8.92 -7.23 16.42
N VAL A 402 9.98 -6.67 15.83
CA VAL A 402 10.36 -7.02 14.45
C VAL A 402 10.80 -8.48 14.34
N ALA A 403 11.56 -8.98 15.32
CA ALA A 403 11.93 -10.40 15.36
C ALA A 403 10.68 -11.30 15.36
N LYS A 404 9.66 -11.02 16.20
CA LYS A 404 8.42 -11.79 16.26
C LYS A 404 7.70 -11.86 14.90
N LEU A 405 7.63 -10.75 14.17
CA LEU A 405 7.06 -10.68 12.82
C LEU A 405 7.87 -11.54 11.82
N LEU A 406 9.20 -11.40 11.83
CA LEU A 406 10.07 -12.03 10.84
C LEU A 406 10.35 -13.51 11.09
N THR A 407 10.12 -14.01 12.31
CA THR A 407 10.27 -15.44 12.64
C THR A 407 8.95 -16.19 12.71
N GLN A 408 7.85 -15.61 12.19
CA GLN A 408 6.50 -16.18 12.21
C GLN A 408 6.06 -16.62 13.62
N SER A 409 6.36 -15.80 14.63
CA SER A 409 6.10 -16.14 16.04
C SER A 409 4.72 -15.72 16.53
N TYR A 410 3.95 -15.01 15.72
CA TYR A 410 2.54 -14.78 15.99
C TYR A 410 1.71 -15.96 15.49
N THR A 411 0.68 -16.38 16.22
CA THR A 411 -0.02 -17.64 15.92
C THR A 411 -0.81 -17.59 14.61
N ALA A 412 -1.22 -16.41 14.14
CA ALA A 412 -1.88 -16.27 12.84
C ALA A 412 -0.91 -16.11 11.66
N ALA A 413 0.41 -16.21 11.88
CA ALA A 413 1.43 -16.20 10.81
C ALA A 413 1.72 -17.60 10.23
N VAL A 414 1.05 -18.61 10.78
CA VAL A 414 1.23 -20.03 10.45
C VAL A 414 -0.13 -20.74 10.51
N LEU A 415 -0.33 -21.73 9.65
CA LEU A 415 -1.63 -22.42 9.57
C LEU A 415 -1.86 -23.43 10.70
N ALA A 416 -0.79 -24.03 11.23
CA ALA A 416 -0.85 -24.95 12.36
C ALA A 416 0.24 -24.60 13.38
N PRO A 417 0.01 -23.61 14.26
CA PRO A 417 1.01 -23.20 15.25
C PRO A 417 1.35 -24.36 16.18
N SER A 418 2.63 -24.51 16.49
CA SER A 418 3.09 -25.52 17.44
C SER A 418 2.52 -25.32 18.85
N ASP A 419 2.40 -26.39 19.63
CA ASP A 419 1.93 -26.33 21.03
C ASP A 419 2.77 -25.39 21.90
N ALA A 420 4.05 -25.19 21.57
CA ALA A 420 4.92 -24.25 22.26
C ALA A 420 4.41 -22.80 22.15
N MET A 421 3.77 -22.46 21.04
CA MET A 421 3.24 -21.13 20.73
C MET A 421 1.80 -20.92 21.24
N LYS A 422 1.22 -21.84 22.01
CA LYS A 422 -0.18 -21.72 22.49
C LYS A 422 -0.49 -20.45 23.29
N ASN A 423 0.53 -19.85 23.91
CA ASN A 423 0.43 -18.60 24.66
C ASN A 423 0.80 -17.37 23.83
N ASN A 424 1.24 -17.55 22.58
CA ASN A 424 1.58 -16.44 21.71
C ASN A 424 0.31 -15.71 21.26
N HIS A 425 0.43 -14.40 21.07
CA HIS A 425 -0.67 -13.60 20.51
C HIS A 425 -0.86 -13.89 19.02
N ALA A 426 -2.06 -13.60 18.53
CA ALA A 426 -2.41 -13.80 17.12
C ALA A 426 -1.63 -12.88 16.17
N GLY A 427 -1.19 -11.70 16.62
CA GLY A 427 -0.41 -10.77 15.82
C GLY A 427 -0.01 -9.51 16.59
N LEU A 428 0.73 -8.63 15.91
CA LEU A 428 1.33 -7.42 16.49
C LEU A 428 0.30 -6.52 17.19
N LEU A 429 -0.90 -6.40 16.63
CA LEU A 429 -1.95 -5.52 17.15
C LEU A 429 -2.56 -6.00 18.47
N PHE A 430 -2.23 -7.22 18.92
CA PHE A 430 -2.61 -7.78 20.22
C PHE A 430 -1.43 -8.00 21.16
N ASP A 431 -0.22 -7.67 20.74
CA ASP A 431 0.99 -7.83 21.55
C ASP A 431 1.05 -6.72 22.63
N PRO A 432 1.09 -7.07 23.93
CA PRO A 432 1.15 -6.08 25.00
C PRO A 432 2.37 -5.15 24.89
N GLU A 433 3.52 -5.65 24.45
CA GLU A 433 4.72 -4.83 24.22
C GLU A 433 4.44 -3.76 23.15
N PHE A 434 3.77 -4.15 22.07
CA PHE A 434 3.40 -3.22 21.00
C PHE A 434 2.39 -2.18 21.49
N LEU A 435 1.34 -2.62 22.19
CA LEU A 435 0.27 -1.75 22.65
C LEU A 435 0.73 -0.75 23.72
N ASP A 436 1.65 -1.14 24.60
CA ASP A 436 2.23 -0.22 25.59
C ASP A 436 3.11 0.84 24.93
N LEU A 437 3.80 0.46 23.85
CA LEU A 437 4.60 1.38 23.06
C LEU A 437 3.75 2.31 22.17
N ASN A 438 2.59 1.81 21.71
CA ASN A 438 1.71 2.47 20.75
C ASN A 438 0.26 2.56 21.31
N PRO A 439 0.01 3.33 22.38
CA PRO A 439 -1.28 3.32 23.07
C PRO A 439 -2.47 3.76 22.21
N LYS A 440 -2.24 4.52 21.13
CA LYS A 440 -3.29 4.94 20.18
C LYS A 440 -3.94 3.78 19.40
N TYR A 441 -3.32 2.59 19.41
CA TYR A 441 -3.85 1.38 18.78
C TYR A 441 -4.79 0.61 19.70
N LYS A 442 -4.72 0.81 21.03
CA LYS A 442 -5.61 0.17 22.00
C LYS A 442 -7.07 0.51 21.67
N GLY A 443 -7.90 -0.51 21.43
CA GLY A 443 -9.32 -0.34 21.09
C GLY A 443 -9.59 0.34 19.75
N SER A 444 -8.60 0.44 18.86
CA SER A 444 -8.74 1.10 17.55
C SER A 444 -8.44 0.16 16.38
N VAL A 445 -8.42 -1.15 16.61
CA VAL A 445 -8.04 -2.18 15.63
C VAL A 445 -8.96 -3.40 15.77
N SER A 446 -9.25 -4.07 14.65
CA SER A 446 -10.18 -5.19 14.60
C SER A 446 -9.54 -6.48 15.09
N ASN A 447 -10.28 -7.26 15.89
CA ASN A 447 -9.90 -8.62 16.29
C ASN A 447 -9.72 -9.57 15.10
N GLN A 448 -10.26 -9.23 13.92
CA GLN A 448 -10.16 -10.03 12.70
C GLN A 448 -8.90 -9.74 11.87
N LYS A 449 -8.12 -8.73 12.23
CA LYS A 449 -6.91 -8.30 11.49
C LYS A 449 -5.70 -8.28 12.44
N PRO A 450 -5.15 -9.44 12.85
CA PRO A 450 -4.10 -9.50 13.86
C PRO A 450 -2.77 -8.84 13.47
N LEU A 451 -2.50 -8.68 12.17
CA LEU A 451 -1.20 -8.26 11.63
C LEU A 451 -0.07 -9.19 12.12
N PRO A 452 -0.08 -10.46 11.64
CA PRO A 452 0.77 -11.50 12.20
C PRO A 452 2.19 -11.51 11.64
N ASP A 453 2.44 -10.88 10.51
CA ASP A 453 3.74 -10.82 9.86
C ASP A 453 3.93 -9.51 9.08
N ALA A 454 5.04 -9.41 8.35
CA ALA A 454 5.31 -8.34 7.41
C ALA A 454 5.61 -8.93 6.03
N LEU A 455 5.18 -8.24 4.98
CA LEU A 455 5.58 -8.53 3.61
C LEU A 455 7.09 -8.35 3.49
N VAL A 456 7.75 -9.39 3.00
CA VAL A 456 9.20 -9.45 2.83
C VAL A 456 9.53 -10.05 1.47
N GLN A 457 10.62 -9.59 0.87
CA GLN A 457 11.10 -10.11 -0.41
C GLN A 457 11.69 -11.51 -0.27
N LEU A 458 11.63 -12.28 -1.36
CA LEU A 458 12.31 -13.58 -1.46
C LEU A 458 13.83 -13.44 -1.62
N GLY A 459 14.26 -12.40 -2.34
CA GLY A 459 15.66 -12.22 -2.76
C GLY A 459 16.64 -11.97 -1.61
N GLY A 460 17.85 -12.48 -1.77
CA GLY A 460 18.98 -12.16 -0.89
C GLY A 460 19.42 -10.70 -1.05
N ALA A 461 19.55 -9.98 0.05
CA ALA A 461 20.04 -8.59 0.05
C ALA A 461 20.91 -8.30 1.27
N ASP A 462 21.93 -7.47 1.09
CA ASP A 462 22.77 -7.04 2.21
C ASP A 462 21.95 -6.22 3.23
N LEU A 463 20.95 -5.48 2.77
CA LEU A 463 20.01 -4.76 3.63
C LEU A 463 19.25 -5.69 4.58
N THR A 464 18.93 -6.91 4.14
CA THR A 464 18.33 -7.94 5.01
C THR A 464 19.29 -8.34 6.13
N SER A 465 20.57 -8.52 5.79
CA SER A 465 21.62 -8.81 6.78
C SER A 465 21.84 -7.64 7.74
N LEU A 466 21.72 -6.39 7.27
CA LEU A 466 21.76 -5.20 8.12
C LEU A 466 20.58 -5.19 9.12
N LEU A 467 19.38 -5.53 8.68
CA LEU A 467 18.21 -5.63 9.56
C LEU A 467 18.40 -6.72 10.62
N TRP A 468 18.87 -7.91 10.23
CA TRP A 468 19.18 -8.98 11.18
C TRP A 468 20.30 -8.62 12.13
N SER A 469 21.29 -7.85 11.68
CA SER A 469 22.37 -7.33 12.53
C SER A 469 21.83 -6.37 13.59
N TRP A 470 20.90 -5.49 13.21
CA TRP A 470 20.20 -4.61 14.16
C TRP A 470 19.35 -5.41 15.16
N ILE A 471 18.64 -6.44 14.71
CA ILE A 471 17.87 -7.34 15.61
C ILE A 471 18.80 -8.07 16.59
N LYS A 472 19.90 -8.64 16.10
CA LYS A 472 20.86 -9.40 16.91
C LYS A 472 21.67 -8.51 17.87
N ALA A 473 21.79 -7.22 17.59
CA ALA A 473 22.44 -6.28 18.50
C ALA A 473 21.60 -6.01 19.77
N ASP A 474 20.30 -6.28 19.73
CA ASP A 474 19.39 -6.10 20.86
C ASP A 474 19.37 -7.37 21.76
N PRO A 475 19.70 -7.25 23.06
CA PRO A 475 19.75 -8.40 23.96
C PRO A 475 18.40 -9.09 24.13
N ASP A 476 17.31 -8.33 24.15
CA ASP A 476 15.95 -8.81 24.35
C ASP A 476 15.48 -9.63 23.14
N ALA A 477 15.71 -9.12 21.93
CA ALA A 477 15.39 -9.80 20.68
C ALA A 477 16.27 -11.05 20.47
N SER A 478 17.57 -10.96 20.73
CA SER A 478 18.49 -12.10 20.61
C SER A 478 18.11 -13.24 21.54
N THR A 479 17.75 -12.90 22.78
CA THR A 479 17.32 -13.87 23.79
C THR A 479 15.99 -14.52 23.41
N PHE A 480 15.05 -13.75 22.84
CA PHE A 480 13.79 -14.26 22.32
C PHE A 480 14.00 -15.23 21.15
N ILE A 481 14.77 -14.85 20.13
CA ILE A 481 15.13 -15.70 18.98
C ILE A 481 15.87 -16.97 19.43
N GLY A 482 16.60 -16.88 20.55
CA GLY A 482 17.25 -18.01 21.20
C GLY A 482 16.29 -19.04 21.81
N GLY A 483 15.01 -18.70 21.97
CA GLY A 483 13.96 -19.56 22.53
C GLY A 483 13.49 -19.18 23.93
N LYS A 484 14.08 -18.17 24.58
CA LYS A 484 13.58 -17.74 25.89
C LYS A 484 12.28 -16.95 25.71
N PRO A 485 11.22 -17.24 26.50
CA PRO A 485 10.01 -16.44 26.47
C PRO A 485 10.27 -14.96 26.76
N ASP A 486 9.52 -14.09 26.10
CA ASP A 486 9.49 -12.67 26.44
C ASP A 486 8.74 -12.41 27.77
N PRO A 487 8.71 -11.17 28.28
CA PRO A 487 7.99 -10.85 29.52
C PRO A 487 6.49 -11.15 29.50
N ASN A 488 5.87 -11.27 28.33
CA ASN A 488 4.46 -11.59 28.14
C ASN A 488 4.23 -13.10 27.93
N GLY A 489 5.29 -13.92 28.00
CA GLY A 489 5.22 -15.36 27.83
C GLY A 489 5.20 -15.84 26.38
N MET A 490 5.40 -14.94 25.40
CA MET A 490 5.54 -15.34 24.00
C MET A 490 6.88 -16.03 23.76
N VAL A 491 6.90 -17.09 22.95
CA VAL A 491 8.10 -17.79 22.49
C VAL A 491 8.33 -17.60 21.00
N VAL A 492 9.57 -17.74 20.54
CA VAL A 492 9.86 -17.81 19.09
C VAL A 492 9.19 -19.06 18.50
N ASN A 493 8.75 -19.00 17.25
CA ASN A 493 8.35 -20.20 16.52
C ASN A 493 9.53 -21.20 16.49
N PRO A 494 9.36 -22.44 17.00
CA PRO A 494 10.41 -23.45 17.02
C PRO A 494 11.07 -23.71 15.66
N ALA A 495 10.33 -23.58 14.55
CA ALA A 495 10.88 -23.74 13.19
C ALA A 495 11.91 -22.66 12.82
N ASN A 496 11.84 -21.49 13.47
CA ASN A 496 12.71 -20.34 13.25
C ASN A 496 13.58 -20.02 14.49
N GLN A 497 13.75 -20.97 15.41
CA GLN A 497 14.60 -20.81 16.60
C GLN A 497 16.09 -20.94 16.24
N ASN A 498 16.94 -20.11 16.87
CA ASN A 498 18.40 -20.13 16.65
C ASN A 498 18.86 -20.12 15.17
N PRO A 499 18.31 -19.24 14.30
CA PRO A 499 18.77 -19.15 12.93
C PRO A 499 20.22 -18.63 12.87
N ALA A 500 20.94 -19.01 11.82
CA ALA A 500 22.28 -18.51 11.55
C ALA A 500 22.21 -17.03 11.12
N LEU A 501 22.27 -16.12 12.09
CA LEU A 501 22.17 -14.66 11.87
C LEU A 501 23.52 -13.95 12.07
N PRO A 502 23.77 -12.84 11.34
CA PRO A 502 22.90 -12.26 10.31
C PRO A 502 22.91 -13.08 9.00
N THR A 503 21.84 -12.99 8.23
CA THR A 503 21.66 -13.69 6.95
C THR A 503 21.10 -12.74 5.89
N LEU A 504 21.27 -13.07 4.61
CA LEU A 504 20.82 -12.23 3.48
C LEU A 504 19.34 -12.39 3.16
N ALA A 505 18.66 -13.38 3.76
CA ALA A 505 17.26 -13.72 3.47
C ALA A 505 16.36 -13.60 4.71
N PHE A 506 15.06 -13.71 4.51
CA PHE A 506 14.09 -13.84 5.60
C PHE A 506 13.74 -15.33 5.77
N PRO A 507 14.11 -15.97 6.88
CA PRO A 507 13.75 -17.36 7.13
C PRO A 507 12.23 -17.47 7.35
N ARG A 508 11.56 -18.25 6.50
CA ARG A 508 10.19 -18.73 6.69
C ARG A 508 10.21 -20.26 6.69
N ASN A 509 10.80 -20.83 7.75
CA ASN A 509 11.06 -22.27 7.83
C ASN A 509 9.84 -23.10 8.25
N ASP A 510 8.75 -22.47 8.67
CA ASP A 510 7.54 -23.19 9.06
C ASP A 510 6.79 -23.69 7.82
N GLN A 511 6.85 -25.01 7.61
CA GLN A 511 6.21 -25.70 6.50
C GLN A 511 4.89 -26.35 6.91
N SER A 512 4.28 -25.93 8.03
CA SER A 512 2.99 -26.45 8.45
C SER A 512 1.92 -26.26 7.37
N CYS A 513 1.07 -27.27 7.21
CA CYS A 513 -0.06 -27.24 6.31
C CYS A 513 -1.34 -27.59 7.07
N HIS A 514 -2.47 -27.10 6.57
CA HIS A 514 -3.79 -27.35 7.14
C HIS A 514 -4.78 -27.72 6.03
N ASP A 515 -5.63 -28.70 6.31
CA ASP A 515 -6.69 -29.13 5.42
C ASP A 515 -7.95 -28.30 5.68
N PHE A 516 -8.39 -27.58 4.67
CA PHE A 516 -9.61 -26.76 4.70
C PHE A 516 -10.75 -27.51 4.02
N ASN A 517 -11.90 -27.57 4.69
CA ASN A 517 -13.15 -28.00 4.05
C ASN A 517 -13.85 -26.78 3.44
N ILE A 518 -13.98 -26.76 2.11
CA ILE A 518 -14.57 -25.63 1.36
C ILE A 518 -16.01 -25.92 0.89
N GLY A 519 -16.69 -26.89 1.52
CA GLY A 519 -18.08 -27.27 1.26
C GLY A 519 -18.24 -28.67 0.64
N THR A 520 -19.42 -29.28 0.84
CA THR A 520 -19.87 -30.56 0.24
C THR A 520 -18.82 -31.69 0.19
N GLY A 521 -17.93 -31.80 1.17
CA GLY A 521 -16.89 -32.83 1.22
C GLY A 521 -15.66 -32.56 0.35
N ILE A 522 -15.49 -31.34 -0.18
CA ILE A 522 -14.30 -30.90 -0.91
C ILE A 522 -13.27 -30.41 0.12
N ASN A 523 -12.14 -31.08 0.17
CA ASN A 523 -11.00 -30.71 1.01
C ASN A 523 -9.88 -30.17 0.14
N GLY A 524 -9.23 -29.09 0.57
CA GLY A 524 -8.00 -28.59 -0.03
C GLY A 524 -6.97 -28.28 1.04
N THR A 525 -5.72 -28.64 0.77
CA THR A 525 -4.60 -28.37 1.67
C THR A 525 -3.97 -27.03 1.30
N LEU A 526 -3.71 -26.18 2.29
CA LEU A 526 -2.89 -24.98 2.16
C LEU A 526 -1.70 -25.11 3.09
N CYS A 527 -0.53 -24.64 2.66
CA CYS A 527 0.66 -24.59 3.48
C CYS A 527 1.00 -23.14 3.86
N THR A 528 1.66 -22.96 5.00
CA THR A 528 2.00 -21.64 5.56
C THR A 528 2.72 -20.74 4.55
N GLN A 529 3.63 -21.28 3.75
CA GLN A 529 4.34 -20.50 2.73
C GLN A 529 3.44 -20.01 1.58
N ASP A 530 2.32 -20.69 1.29
CA ASP A 530 1.33 -20.22 0.33
C ASP A 530 0.35 -19.22 0.97
N ALA A 531 -0.01 -19.45 2.24
CA ALA A 531 -0.87 -18.56 3.00
C ALA A 531 -0.22 -17.19 3.21
N ASP A 532 1.08 -17.18 3.50
CA ASP A 532 1.91 -16.00 3.66
C ASP A 532 3.13 -16.14 2.72
N PRO A 533 3.00 -15.76 1.44
CA PRO A 533 4.08 -15.86 0.48
C PRO A 533 5.09 -14.72 0.60
N PHE A 534 6.27 -14.94 0.05
CA PHE A 534 7.21 -13.85 -0.20
C PHE A 534 6.70 -12.96 -1.33
N THR A 535 7.04 -11.69 -1.23
CA THR A 535 6.96 -10.77 -2.37
C THR A 535 8.16 -10.96 -3.28
N ILE A 536 8.01 -10.61 -4.56
CA ILE A 536 9.10 -10.81 -5.53
C ILE A 536 10.28 -9.86 -5.23
N ASP A 537 9.97 -8.65 -4.75
CA ASP A 537 10.92 -7.60 -4.41
C ASP A 537 10.28 -6.57 -3.43
N MET A 538 11.05 -5.60 -2.94
CA MET A 538 10.56 -4.57 -2.02
C MET A 538 9.50 -3.68 -2.67
N HIS A 539 9.59 -3.46 -3.98
CA HIS A 539 8.64 -2.66 -4.76
C HIS A 539 7.25 -3.29 -4.76
N ASP A 540 7.16 -4.59 -5.03
CA ASP A 540 5.93 -5.37 -4.92
C ASP A 540 5.40 -5.38 -3.49
N ALA A 541 6.26 -5.51 -2.48
CA ALA A 541 5.86 -5.40 -1.07
C ALA A 541 5.24 -4.04 -0.73
N GLY A 542 5.88 -2.94 -1.15
CA GLY A 542 5.40 -1.59 -0.92
C GLY A 542 4.07 -1.32 -1.63
N ARG A 543 3.96 -1.73 -2.90
CA ARG A 543 2.73 -1.61 -3.68
C ARG A 543 1.59 -2.42 -3.04
N SER A 544 1.86 -3.66 -2.64
CA SER A 544 0.89 -4.54 -2.02
C SER A 544 0.37 -3.97 -0.71
N ALA A 545 1.27 -3.53 0.18
CA ALA A 545 0.90 -2.89 1.43
C ALA A 545 0.05 -1.63 1.22
N SER A 546 0.37 -0.80 0.21
CA SER A 546 -0.41 0.41 -0.08
C SER A 546 -1.87 0.10 -0.46
N ARG A 547 -2.10 -1.03 -1.14
CA ARG A 547 -3.43 -1.50 -1.54
C ARG A 547 -4.19 -2.28 -0.46
N GLY A 548 -3.56 -2.56 0.67
CA GLY A 548 -4.09 -3.52 1.65
C GLY A 548 -4.06 -4.98 1.15
N ASP A 549 -3.18 -5.29 0.19
CA ASP A 549 -2.98 -6.64 -0.34
C ASP A 549 -1.92 -7.36 0.50
N THR A 550 -2.29 -8.46 1.17
CA THR A 550 -1.34 -9.27 1.96
C THR A 550 -0.58 -10.27 1.09
N GLN A 551 -0.86 -10.36 -0.22
CA GLN A 551 -0.38 -11.39 -1.15
C GLN A 551 -0.79 -12.83 -0.79
N GLY A 552 -1.38 -13.02 0.38
CA GLY A 552 -1.75 -14.31 0.92
C GLY A 552 -2.75 -15.05 0.04
N ARG A 553 -2.62 -16.37 0.03
CA ARG A 553 -3.51 -17.25 -0.71
C ARG A 553 -4.47 -17.97 0.22
N THR A 554 -5.62 -18.31 -0.32
CA THR A 554 -6.61 -19.17 0.32
C THR A 554 -6.96 -20.31 -0.61
N ILE A 555 -7.78 -21.25 -0.14
CA ILE A 555 -8.32 -22.31 -0.98
C ILE A 555 -9.69 -21.87 -1.47
N GLY A 556 -9.83 -21.78 -2.79
CA GLY A 556 -11.09 -21.55 -3.48
C GLY A 556 -11.46 -22.73 -4.36
N LEU A 557 -12.58 -22.60 -5.07
CA LEU A 557 -12.96 -23.53 -6.13
C LEU A 557 -12.45 -23.01 -7.48
N GLY A 558 -11.95 -23.93 -8.32
CA GLY A 558 -11.62 -23.64 -9.70
C GLY A 558 -12.87 -23.32 -10.53
N SER A 559 -12.66 -23.01 -11.80
CA SER A 559 -13.76 -22.67 -12.73
C SER A 559 -14.77 -23.80 -12.93
N ASP A 560 -14.40 -25.04 -12.61
CA ASP A 560 -15.29 -26.21 -12.64
C ASP A 560 -16.22 -26.33 -11.41
N LEU A 561 -16.05 -25.43 -10.45
CA LEU A 561 -16.75 -25.37 -9.16
C LEU A 561 -16.61 -26.64 -8.31
N LYS A 562 -15.56 -27.44 -8.55
CA LYS A 562 -15.36 -28.75 -7.89
C LYS A 562 -13.92 -28.98 -7.45
N THR A 563 -12.95 -28.43 -8.18
CA THR A 563 -11.54 -28.62 -7.89
C THR A 563 -11.06 -27.56 -6.89
N PRO A 564 -10.53 -27.96 -5.72
CA PRO A 564 -9.90 -27.02 -4.80
C PRO A 564 -8.63 -26.49 -5.45
N VAL A 565 -8.49 -25.17 -5.54
CA VAL A 565 -7.31 -24.51 -6.09
C VAL A 565 -6.86 -23.39 -5.16
N SER A 566 -5.56 -23.16 -5.13
CA SER A 566 -4.99 -22.00 -4.46
C SER A 566 -5.37 -20.73 -5.22
N VAL A 567 -6.09 -19.83 -4.56
CA VAL A 567 -6.50 -18.54 -5.11
C VAL A 567 -5.92 -17.41 -4.27
N LYS A 568 -5.59 -16.29 -4.90
CA LYS A 568 -5.13 -15.11 -4.17
C LYS A 568 -6.27 -14.52 -3.34
N GLY A 569 -5.98 -14.19 -2.09
CA GLY A 569 -6.95 -13.55 -1.19
C GLY A 569 -7.38 -12.18 -1.70
N PRO A 570 -8.57 -11.71 -1.31
CA PRO A 570 -8.99 -10.36 -1.64
C PRO A 570 -8.15 -9.34 -0.87
N ARG A 571 -7.97 -8.17 -1.47
CA ARG A 571 -7.38 -7.03 -0.79
C ARG A 571 -8.28 -6.58 0.37
N GLN A 572 -7.66 -6.04 1.40
CA GLN A 572 -8.40 -5.43 2.50
C GLN A 572 -9.06 -4.13 2.02
N LEU A 573 -10.35 -3.97 2.34
CA LEU A 573 -11.14 -2.80 1.95
C LEU A 573 -10.58 -1.52 2.58
N ALA A 574 -10.79 -0.39 1.91
CA ALA A 574 -10.50 0.93 2.47
C ALA A 574 -11.23 1.12 3.81
N GLY A 575 -10.52 1.67 4.78
CA GLY A 575 -10.92 1.78 6.17
C GLY A 575 -10.76 0.50 7.01
N GLN A 576 -10.31 -0.61 6.43
CA GLN A 576 -10.09 -1.89 7.12
C GLN A 576 -8.68 -2.46 6.90
N ARG A 577 -7.75 -1.67 6.34
CA ARG A 577 -6.40 -2.12 6.00
C ARG A 577 -5.52 -2.25 7.25
N ALA A 578 -4.68 -3.27 7.27
CA ALA A 578 -3.66 -3.58 8.26
C ALA A 578 -2.59 -4.46 7.58
N VAL A 579 -1.56 -3.82 7.01
CA VAL A 579 -0.44 -4.48 6.33
C VAL A 579 0.87 -3.78 6.68
N LEU A 580 1.94 -4.56 6.87
CA LEU A 580 3.33 -4.11 7.03
C LEU A 580 4.16 -4.63 5.86
N ALA A 581 5.16 -3.85 5.45
CA ALA A 581 6.13 -4.28 4.45
C ALA A 581 7.54 -3.80 4.83
N VAL A 582 8.52 -4.69 4.68
CA VAL A 582 9.94 -4.33 4.76
C VAL A 582 10.38 -3.88 3.36
N VAL A 583 10.65 -2.58 3.22
CA VAL A 583 10.90 -1.92 1.93
C VAL A 583 12.00 -0.87 2.08
N ASP A 584 12.55 -0.37 0.99
CA ASP A 584 13.38 0.82 1.05
C ASP A 584 12.54 2.11 1.22
N ALA A 585 13.18 3.17 1.70
CA ALA A 585 12.52 4.44 1.98
C ALA A 585 11.95 5.13 0.73
N ALA A 586 12.54 4.93 -0.46
CA ALA A 586 12.03 5.51 -1.70
C ALA A 586 10.75 4.80 -2.13
N THR A 587 10.72 3.45 -2.08
CA THR A 587 9.51 2.66 -2.32
C THR A 587 8.39 3.01 -1.33
N ALA A 588 8.69 3.13 -0.03
CA ALA A 588 7.70 3.54 0.95
C ALA A 588 7.10 4.92 0.63
N THR A 589 7.94 5.88 0.25
CA THR A 589 7.50 7.23 -0.15
C THR A 589 6.65 7.20 -1.41
N ARG A 590 7.11 6.48 -2.45
CA ARG A 590 6.43 6.33 -3.74
C ARG A 590 5.01 5.75 -3.60
N TYR A 591 4.83 4.82 -2.67
CA TYR A 591 3.53 4.21 -2.37
C TYR A 591 2.82 4.83 -1.17
N GLY A 592 3.25 6.01 -0.73
CA GLY A 592 2.59 6.80 0.30
C GLY A 592 2.44 6.06 1.63
N LEU A 593 3.36 5.16 1.97
CA LEU A 593 3.38 4.38 3.20
C LEU A 593 4.08 5.18 4.32
N PRO A 594 3.38 5.44 5.44
CA PRO A 594 4.02 5.82 6.68
C PRO A 594 5.12 4.80 7.04
N MET A 595 6.26 5.30 7.50
CA MET A 595 7.39 4.46 7.91
C MET A 595 7.46 4.39 9.43
N ALA A 596 7.64 3.18 9.97
CA ALA A 596 7.80 2.98 11.40
C ALA A 596 9.06 3.67 11.92
N THR A 597 8.99 4.18 13.14
CA THR A 597 10.17 4.59 13.89
C THR A 597 10.74 3.39 14.61
N LEU A 598 12.04 3.15 14.41
CA LEU A 598 12.73 1.98 14.96
C LEU A 598 13.58 2.38 16.16
N ARG A 599 13.58 1.56 17.21
CA ARG A 599 14.42 1.78 18.39
C ARG A 599 15.89 1.57 18.04
N ASN A 600 16.73 2.57 18.28
CA ASN A 600 18.19 2.48 18.16
C ASN A 600 18.84 1.92 19.44
N ALA A 601 20.15 1.71 19.41
CA ALA A 601 20.92 1.19 20.56
C ALA A 601 20.88 2.11 21.80
N ALA A 602 20.55 3.40 21.64
CA ALA A 602 20.36 4.35 22.74
C ALA A 602 18.91 4.34 23.29
N GLY A 603 18.05 3.44 22.81
CA GLY A 603 16.64 3.33 23.23
C GLY A 603 15.71 4.38 22.59
N GLN A 604 16.22 5.22 21.68
CA GLN A 604 15.46 6.27 21.00
C GLN A 604 14.79 5.73 19.73
N PHE A 605 13.60 6.23 19.41
CA PHE A 605 12.87 5.85 18.20
C PHE A 605 13.18 6.84 17.06
N VAL A 606 13.72 6.32 15.96
CA VAL A 606 14.21 7.12 14.84
C VAL A 606 13.44 6.78 13.56
N ALA A 607 12.95 7.79 12.85
CA ALA A 607 12.35 7.64 11.52
C ALA A 607 13.44 7.66 10.44
N PRO A 608 13.26 6.97 9.29
CA PRO A 608 14.21 6.96 8.17
C PRO A 608 14.13 8.25 7.33
N THR A 609 14.41 9.39 7.95
CA THR A 609 14.49 10.70 7.28
C THR A 609 15.85 10.93 6.63
N THR A 610 15.96 11.88 5.71
CA THR A 610 17.24 12.32 5.14
C THR A 610 18.26 12.66 6.23
N ALA A 611 17.85 13.39 7.26
CA ALA A 611 18.74 13.78 8.36
C ALA A 611 19.27 12.59 9.15
N SER A 612 18.42 11.60 9.46
CA SER A 612 18.84 10.39 10.18
C SER A 612 19.67 9.44 9.32
N LEU A 613 19.42 9.38 8.01
CA LEU A 613 20.24 8.58 7.09
C LEU A 613 21.64 9.17 6.97
N LEU A 614 21.76 10.49 6.80
CA LEU A 614 23.05 11.19 6.80
C LEU A 614 23.77 11.06 8.15
N ALA A 615 23.05 11.13 9.27
CA ALA A 615 23.65 10.87 10.59
C ALA A 615 24.15 9.43 10.74
N GLY A 616 23.45 8.46 10.14
CA GLY A 616 23.87 7.07 10.09
C GLY A 616 25.12 6.86 9.23
N GLU A 617 25.17 7.49 8.05
CA GLU A 617 26.32 7.49 7.15
C GLU A 617 27.56 8.10 7.82
N ALA A 618 27.43 9.26 8.47
CA ALA A 618 28.50 9.88 9.24
C ALA A 618 28.99 9.03 10.43
N ALA A 619 28.17 8.11 10.94
CA ALA A 619 28.52 7.19 12.02
C ALA A 619 29.14 5.87 11.54
N MET A 620 29.16 5.61 10.22
CA MET A 620 29.79 4.41 9.67
C MET A 620 31.29 4.40 9.91
N LYS A 621 31.85 3.20 10.13
CA LYS A 621 33.29 3.03 10.33
C LYS A 621 33.99 2.85 8.98
N PRO A 622 35.22 3.36 8.80
CA PRO A 622 36.01 3.09 7.61
C PRO A 622 36.12 1.58 7.35
N SER A 623 35.91 1.19 6.09
CA SER A 623 36.10 -0.20 5.65
C SER A 623 37.54 -0.42 5.16
N ALA A 624 37.94 -1.68 4.97
CA ALA A 624 39.21 -2.01 4.33
C ALA A 624 39.24 -1.69 2.82
N VAL A 625 38.08 -1.38 2.22
CA VAL A 625 37.95 -0.98 0.81
C VAL A 625 38.24 0.52 0.70
N PRO A 626 39.25 0.93 -0.10
CA PRO A 626 39.52 2.33 -0.38
C PRO A 626 38.34 2.96 -1.13
N SER A 627 37.85 4.10 -0.63
CA SER A 627 36.83 4.93 -1.29
C SER A 627 37.44 5.88 -2.30
#